data_AF-A0A7C4P0X8-F1
#
_entry.id   AF-A0A7C4P0X8-F1
#
_cell.length_a   1.000
_cell.length_b   1.000
_cell.length_c   1.000
_cell.angle_alpha   90.00
_cell.angle_beta   90.00
_cell.angle_gamma   90.00
#
_symmetry.space_group_name_H-M   'P 1'
#
loop_
_entity.id
_entity.type
_entity.pdbx_description
1 polymer ?
#
loop_
_entity_poly.entity_id
_entity_poly.type
_entity_poly.pdbx_seq_one_letter_code
_entity_poly.pdbx_strand_id
1 'polypeptide(L)'
;MTLTLLFSFFVGFSACEKDIPANPKNKNLEVATAMAQDTFHTATGYLLENFESGTKTSYAGASVTLSTGSWYLNDALLGTSTSDRKNGTKSVRIVNTGKVTMQFNKANGAATVEVYHAKYGSDGTSTWELWVSTNSGSTWSKVGSTVTTSSTTLSKVTFTVNLTGNVRFEIR
;
A
#
# COMPACT_ATOMS: atom_id res chain seq x y z
N MET A 1 -16.49 -37.77 -12.41
CA MET A 1 -15.43 -38.79 -12.40
C MET A 1 -14.11 -38.04 -12.47
N THR A 2 -13.30 -38.23 -11.44
CA THR A 2 -12.17 -37.42 -10.97
C THR A 2 -10.97 -37.47 -11.92
N LEU A 3 -10.24 -36.35 -12.03
CA LEU A 3 -8.80 -36.40 -12.25
C LEU A 3 -8.12 -35.29 -11.45
N THR A 4 -7.50 -35.69 -10.34
CA THR A 4 -6.63 -34.87 -9.52
C THR A 4 -5.20 -35.17 -9.94
N LEU A 5 -4.41 -34.15 -10.33
CA LEU A 5 -2.96 -34.26 -10.41
C LEU A 5 -2.34 -33.48 -9.24
N LEU A 6 -1.76 -34.21 -8.28
CA LEU A 6 -0.82 -33.67 -7.32
C LEU A 6 0.58 -33.74 -7.94
N PHE A 7 1.24 -32.58 -8.08
CA PHE A 7 2.68 -32.50 -8.26
C PHE A 7 3.26 -31.88 -6.97
N SER A 8 3.72 -32.72 -6.04
CA SER A 8 4.50 -32.27 -4.89
C SER A 8 5.98 -32.29 -5.27
N PHE A 9 6.57 -31.10 -5.43
CA PHE A 9 8.00 -30.93 -5.60
C PHE A 9 8.64 -30.82 -4.21
N PHE A 10 9.25 -31.91 -3.74
CA PHE A 10 10.07 -31.91 -2.52
C PHE A 10 11.47 -31.41 -2.88
N VAL A 11 11.84 -30.22 -2.41
CA VAL A 11 13.25 -29.78 -2.41
C VAL A 11 13.81 -30.01 -1.02
N GLY A 12 14.58 -31.09 -0.87
CA GLY A 12 15.38 -31.33 0.32
C GLY A 12 16.75 -30.69 0.15
N PHE A 13 17.07 -29.67 0.94
CA PHE A 13 18.46 -29.26 1.15
C PHE A 13 18.98 -29.99 2.39
N SER A 14 19.94 -30.90 2.20
CA SER A 14 20.74 -31.46 3.30
C SER A 14 22.07 -30.70 3.32
N ALA A 15 22.25 -29.83 4.30
CA ALA A 15 23.56 -29.29 4.63
C ALA A 15 24.13 -30.12 5.77
N CYS A 16 25.13 -30.96 5.48
CA CYS A 16 25.98 -31.54 6.52
C CYS A 16 26.93 -30.47 7.02
N GLU A 17 26.80 -30.12 8.29
CA GLU A 17 27.80 -29.35 9.03
C GLU A 17 29.07 -30.20 9.17
N LYS A 18 30.18 -29.68 8.65
CA LYS A 18 31.50 -30.25 8.91
C LYS A 18 32.10 -29.46 10.07
N ASP A 19 32.08 -30.05 11.26
CA ASP A 19 32.82 -29.56 12.41
C ASP A 19 34.32 -29.46 12.08
N ILE A 20 34.87 -28.25 12.09
CA ILE A 20 36.32 -28.02 12.08
C ILE A 20 36.70 -27.52 13.47
N PRO A 21 37.35 -28.33 14.31
CA PRO A 21 37.88 -27.84 15.57
C PRO A 21 39.20 -27.07 15.39
N ALA A 22 39.31 -26.02 16.24
CA ALA A 22 40.50 -25.32 16.73
C ALA A 22 41.03 -24.07 15.99
N ASN A 23 40.75 -22.92 16.62
CA ASN A 23 41.61 -21.72 16.75
C ASN A 23 42.88 -22.08 17.57
N PRO A 24 44.11 -21.58 17.28
CA PRO A 24 44.52 -20.23 17.73
C PRO A 24 45.44 -19.39 16.78
N LYS A 25 45.17 -18.08 16.78
CA LYS A 25 46.10 -16.91 16.75
C LYS A 25 46.72 -16.44 15.42
N ASN A 26 46.15 -15.32 14.94
CA ASN A 26 46.78 -14.06 14.49
C ASN A 26 47.93 -14.10 13.47
N LYS A 27 47.63 -13.65 12.24
CA LYS A 27 48.49 -12.73 11.48
C LYS A 27 47.64 -11.63 10.86
N ASN A 28 47.74 -10.43 11.42
CA ASN A 28 47.33 -9.18 10.77
C ASN A 28 47.82 -9.11 9.33
N LEU A 29 46.91 -8.87 8.38
CA LEU A 29 47.19 -8.20 7.10
C LEU A 29 46.02 -7.26 6.78
N GLU A 30 46.38 -6.12 6.21
CA GLU A 30 45.70 -4.83 6.23
C GLU A 30 44.55 -4.65 5.22
N VAL A 31 43.56 -3.85 5.65
CA VAL A 31 42.73 -2.89 4.88
C VAL A 31 41.89 -3.41 3.71
N ALA A 32 40.57 -3.50 3.93
CA ALA A 32 39.56 -3.00 3.00
C ALA A 32 38.23 -2.77 3.74
N THR A 33 37.76 -1.53 3.70
CA THR A 33 36.39 -1.02 3.87
C THR A 33 35.35 -2.00 4.38
N ALA A 34 34.79 -1.71 5.57
CA ALA A 34 33.60 -2.38 6.09
C ALA A 34 32.53 -2.46 4.99
N MET A 35 32.30 -3.68 4.49
CA MET A 35 31.16 -3.99 3.63
C MET A 35 29.92 -3.67 4.46
N ALA A 36 29.16 -2.66 4.03
CA ALA A 36 27.85 -2.39 4.61
C ALA A 36 27.08 -3.71 4.65
N GLN A 37 26.58 -4.09 5.83
CA GLN A 37 25.59 -5.15 5.94
C GLN A 37 24.45 -4.76 4.99
N ASP A 38 24.38 -5.44 3.85
CA ASP A 38 23.22 -5.45 2.99
C ASP A 38 22.08 -6.03 3.83
N THR A 39 21.36 -5.15 4.53
CA THR A 39 20.07 -5.48 5.08
C THR A 39 19.20 -5.81 3.88
N PHE A 40 19.12 -7.09 3.56
CA PHE A 40 18.16 -7.64 2.63
C PHE A 40 16.77 -7.36 3.22
N HIS A 41 16.32 -6.13 3.02
CA HIS A 41 14.98 -5.70 3.33
C HIS A 41 14.14 -6.41 2.30
N THR A 42 13.60 -7.57 2.68
CA THR A 42 12.48 -8.17 1.97
C THR A 42 11.35 -7.15 2.06
N ALA A 43 11.37 -6.18 1.15
CA ALA A 43 10.29 -5.25 0.95
C ALA A 43 9.11 -6.14 0.57
N THR A 44 8.19 -6.31 1.50
CA THR A 44 6.85 -6.74 1.17
C THR A 44 6.40 -5.79 0.06
N GLY A 45 6.28 -6.28 -1.17
CA GLY A 45 6.00 -5.45 -2.35
C GLY A 45 4.65 -4.73 -2.30
N TYR A 46 3.88 -4.97 -1.24
CA TYR A 46 2.57 -4.44 -0.94
C TYR A 46 2.67 -3.27 0.05
N LEU A 47 1.88 -2.23 -0.22
CA LEU A 47 1.73 -1.05 0.65
C LEU A 47 0.28 -1.04 1.15
N LEU A 48 0.11 -0.91 2.47
CA LEU A 48 -1.19 -0.83 3.14
C LEU A 48 -1.32 0.47 3.89
N GLU A 49 -2.25 1.34 3.48
CA GLU A 49 -2.70 2.45 4.29
C GLU A 49 -4.06 2.11 4.91
N ASN A 50 -4.11 2.05 6.24
CA ASN A 50 -5.34 1.74 6.99
C ASN A 50 -6.02 2.99 7.57
N PHE A 51 -5.41 4.17 7.42
CA PHE A 51 -5.92 5.47 7.88
C PHE A 51 -6.12 5.58 9.40
N GLU A 52 -5.51 4.69 10.19
CA GLU A 52 -5.66 4.65 11.65
C GLU A 52 -4.74 5.66 12.35
N SER A 53 -3.64 6.05 11.71
CA SER A 53 -2.70 7.06 12.21
C SER A 53 -3.12 8.49 11.84
N GLY A 54 -2.66 9.47 12.61
CA GLY A 54 -2.88 10.89 12.29
C GLY A 54 -4.30 11.36 12.58
N THR A 55 -4.55 12.64 12.34
CA THR A 55 -5.87 13.27 12.52
C THR A 55 -6.02 14.44 11.57
N LYS A 56 -7.17 14.50 10.90
CA LYS A 56 -7.62 15.65 10.10
C LYS A 56 -9.14 15.67 10.15
N THR A 57 -9.72 16.61 10.89
CA THR A 57 -11.17 16.68 11.12
C THR A 57 -11.87 17.72 10.26
N SER A 58 -11.12 18.56 9.56
CA SER A 58 -11.65 19.56 8.62
C SER A 58 -11.64 19.04 7.19
N TYR A 59 -12.61 19.48 6.38
CA TYR A 59 -12.66 19.22 4.94
C TYR A 59 -11.66 20.07 4.13
N ALA A 60 -11.19 21.20 4.65
CA ALA A 60 -10.24 22.07 3.96
C ALA A 60 -8.96 21.31 3.54
N GLY A 61 -8.44 21.61 2.36
CA GLY A 61 -7.24 20.99 1.81
C GLY A 61 -6.04 21.06 2.74
N ALA A 62 -5.52 19.90 3.17
CA ALA A 62 -4.27 19.82 3.94
C ALA A 62 -3.62 18.45 3.83
N SER A 63 -2.30 18.43 4.02
CA SER A 63 -1.53 17.21 4.17
C SER A 63 -1.67 16.64 5.58
N VAL A 64 -1.73 15.32 5.68
CA VAL A 64 -1.66 14.56 6.93
C VAL A 64 -0.61 13.46 6.79
N THR A 65 0.24 13.32 7.81
CA THR A 65 1.19 12.22 7.88
C THR A 65 0.48 10.99 8.44
N LEU A 66 0.45 9.93 7.64
CA LEU A 66 -0.11 8.62 7.99
C LEU A 66 1.01 7.56 8.05
N SER A 67 0.62 6.33 8.36
CA SER A 67 1.53 5.19 8.54
C SER A 67 2.40 4.91 7.32
N THR A 68 1.87 5.14 6.12
CA THR A 68 2.60 4.90 4.87
C THR A 68 3.37 6.11 4.37
N GLY A 69 3.05 7.32 4.84
CA GLY A 69 3.67 8.56 4.38
C GLY A 69 2.71 9.76 4.42
N SER A 70 3.06 10.83 3.69
CA SER A 70 2.24 12.04 3.61
C SER A 70 1.12 11.88 2.57
N TRP A 71 -0.10 12.25 2.94
CA TRP A 71 -1.28 12.24 2.09
C TRP A 71 -1.95 13.61 2.09
N TYR A 72 -2.28 14.14 0.92
CA TYR A 72 -3.06 15.37 0.80
C TYR A 72 -4.55 15.05 0.69
N LEU A 73 -5.35 15.62 1.58
CA LEU A 73 -6.80 15.43 1.63
C LEU A 73 -7.48 16.78 1.41
N ASN A 74 -8.27 16.89 0.34
CA ASN A 74 -9.08 18.07 0.03
C ASN A 74 -10.55 17.68 -0.17
N ASP A 75 -11.47 18.43 0.45
CA ASP A 75 -12.86 18.01 0.64
C ASP A 75 -12.93 16.59 1.22
N ALA A 76 -11.96 16.28 2.09
CA ALA A 76 -11.81 14.99 2.71
C ALA A 76 -11.25 15.12 4.13
N LEU A 77 -11.67 14.24 5.02
CA LEU A 77 -11.23 14.18 6.42
C LEU A 77 -11.00 12.73 6.86
N LEU A 78 -10.32 12.54 8.00
CA LEU A 78 -10.25 11.26 8.70
C LEU A 78 -11.43 11.16 9.67
N GLY A 79 -12.46 10.41 9.27
CA GLY A 79 -13.72 10.27 9.96
C GLY A 79 -13.67 9.20 11.05
N THR A 80 -14.34 9.46 12.16
CA THR A 80 -14.46 8.54 13.31
C THR A 80 -15.90 8.30 13.76
N SER A 81 -16.88 8.91 13.10
CA SER A 81 -18.29 8.78 13.47
C SER A 81 -18.82 7.36 13.25
N THR A 82 -19.99 7.07 13.81
CA THR A 82 -20.72 5.80 13.60
C THR A 82 -21.25 5.65 12.18
N SER A 83 -21.43 6.75 11.46
CA SER A 83 -21.87 6.75 10.06
C SER A 83 -20.72 6.51 9.08
N ASP A 84 -19.46 6.62 9.54
CA ASP A 84 -18.29 6.23 8.75
C ASP A 84 -18.19 4.72 8.68
N ARG A 85 -18.02 4.22 7.46
CA ARG A 85 -17.71 2.81 7.22
C ARG A 85 -16.21 2.66 7.24
N LYS A 86 -15.72 1.75 8.09
CA LYS A 86 -14.32 1.65 8.48
C LYS A 86 -13.96 0.22 8.85
N ASN A 87 -12.69 -0.12 8.66
CA ASN A 87 -12.08 -1.34 9.17
C ASN A 87 -11.05 -0.92 10.23
N GLY A 88 -11.48 -0.90 11.50
CA GLY A 88 -10.76 -0.24 12.58
C GLY A 88 -11.57 0.92 13.17
N THR A 89 -10.91 2.05 13.46
CA THR A 89 -11.52 3.20 14.14
C THR A 89 -11.74 4.40 13.22
N LYS A 90 -11.00 4.46 12.10
CA LYS A 90 -11.01 5.58 11.16
C LYS A 90 -11.22 5.14 9.72
N SER A 91 -11.66 6.07 8.89
CA SER A 91 -11.58 5.97 7.44
C SER A 91 -11.52 7.36 6.83
N VAL A 92 -11.09 7.47 5.57
CA VAL A 92 -11.22 8.73 4.85
C VAL A 92 -12.68 8.93 4.43
N ARG A 93 -13.26 10.08 4.78
CA ARG A 93 -14.55 10.51 4.26
C ARG A 93 -14.32 11.63 3.27
N ILE A 94 -14.82 11.46 2.05
CA ILE A 94 -14.75 12.44 0.95
C ILE A 94 -16.14 13.03 0.74
N VAL A 95 -16.22 14.32 0.43
CA VAL A 95 -17.43 15.02 0.01
C VAL A 95 -17.19 15.77 -1.30
N ASN A 96 -18.25 16.25 -1.96
CA ASN A 96 -18.18 17.00 -3.21
C ASN A 96 -17.33 16.26 -4.27
N THR A 97 -16.45 16.97 -4.98
CA THR A 97 -15.42 16.43 -5.87
C THR A 97 -14.06 16.38 -5.17
N GLY A 98 -14.05 15.87 -3.94
CA GLY A 98 -12.87 15.80 -3.10
C GLY A 98 -11.86 14.75 -3.56
N LYS A 99 -10.65 14.81 -3.00
CA LYS A 99 -9.55 13.93 -3.38
C LYS A 99 -8.64 13.54 -2.23
N VAL A 100 -8.00 12.39 -2.41
CA VAL A 100 -6.99 11.81 -1.52
C VAL A 100 -5.76 11.50 -2.35
N THR A 101 -4.73 12.31 -2.21
CA THR A 101 -3.53 12.25 -3.05
C THR A 101 -2.33 11.76 -2.24
N MET A 102 -1.70 10.68 -2.71
CA MET A 102 -0.46 10.16 -2.15
C MET A 102 0.70 11.12 -2.47
N GLN A 103 1.44 11.61 -1.47
CA GLN A 103 2.53 12.59 -1.65
C GLN A 103 3.94 11.99 -1.57
N PHE A 104 4.06 10.67 -1.68
CA PHE A 104 5.34 9.96 -1.68
C PHE A 104 5.34 8.89 -2.78
N ASN A 105 6.53 8.45 -3.19
CA ASN A 105 6.68 7.42 -4.21
C ASN A 105 6.62 6.04 -3.58
N LYS A 106 5.73 5.18 -4.09
CA LYS A 106 5.85 3.74 -3.88
C LYS A 106 6.84 3.20 -4.92
N ALA A 107 7.96 2.67 -4.46
CA ALA A 107 8.92 2.00 -5.32
C ALA A 107 8.39 0.64 -5.82
N ASN A 108 9.03 0.11 -6.87
CA ASN A 108 8.76 -1.22 -7.44
C ASN A 108 7.34 -1.40 -8.02
N GLY A 109 6.67 -0.30 -8.36
CA GLY A 109 5.42 -0.31 -9.12
C GLY A 109 4.22 -0.87 -8.34
N ALA A 110 3.20 -1.26 -9.08
CA ALA A 110 2.02 -1.93 -8.56
C ALA A 110 1.39 -2.82 -9.63
N ALA A 111 1.13 -4.09 -9.29
CA ALA A 111 0.31 -4.96 -10.13
C ALA A 111 -1.18 -4.65 -9.93
N THR A 112 -1.60 -4.51 -8.67
CA THR A 112 -2.99 -4.23 -8.29
C THR A 112 -3.08 -3.11 -7.26
N VAL A 113 -4.23 -2.44 -7.23
CA VAL A 113 -4.65 -1.56 -6.15
C VAL A 113 -6.01 -2.03 -5.67
N GLU A 114 -6.15 -2.20 -4.36
CA GLU A 114 -7.40 -2.60 -3.72
C GLU A 114 -7.90 -1.47 -2.83
N VAL A 115 -9.19 -1.15 -2.93
CA VAL A 115 -9.83 -0.10 -2.13
C VAL A 115 -11.10 -0.66 -1.52
N TYR A 116 -11.24 -0.52 -0.20
CA TYR A 116 -12.49 -0.74 0.49
C TYR A 116 -13.31 0.56 0.48
N HIS A 117 -14.55 0.51 0.02
CA HIS A 117 -15.41 1.68 -0.11
C HIS A 117 -16.85 1.36 0.32
N ALA A 118 -17.54 2.37 0.83
CA ALA A 118 -18.96 2.35 1.17
C ALA A 118 -19.47 3.80 1.36
N LYS A 119 -20.77 4.02 1.27
CA LYS A 119 -21.37 5.33 1.46
C LYS A 119 -21.50 5.69 2.94
N TYR A 120 -21.41 6.98 3.23
CA TYR A 120 -21.62 7.53 4.55
C TYR A 120 -23.09 7.41 4.95
N GLY A 121 -23.39 6.83 6.12
CA GLY A 121 -24.75 6.78 6.69
C GLY A 121 -25.87 6.58 5.66
N SER A 122 -26.80 7.54 5.61
CA SER A 122 -27.93 7.58 4.70
C SER A 122 -27.68 8.38 3.41
N ASP A 123 -26.45 8.80 3.13
CA ASP A 123 -26.14 9.61 1.95
C ASP A 123 -26.51 8.91 0.65
N GLY A 124 -26.64 9.70 -0.43
CA GLY A 124 -26.88 9.20 -1.77
C GLY A 124 -25.70 8.41 -2.35
N THR A 125 -25.93 7.83 -3.52
CA THR A 125 -24.88 7.17 -4.31
C THR A 125 -23.82 8.18 -4.75
N SER A 126 -22.55 7.79 -4.70
CA SER A 126 -21.43 8.58 -5.20
C SER A 126 -20.61 7.80 -6.23
N THR A 127 -19.85 8.54 -7.04
CA THR A 127 -18.89 7.97 -7.98
C THR A 127 -17.49 8.51 -7.71
N TRP A 128 -16.47 7.69 -7.94
CA TRP A 128 -15.07 8.08 -7.79
C TRP A 128 -14.19 7.28 -8.77
N GLU A 129 -12.95 7.73 -8.95
CA GLU A 129 -11.98 7.16 -9.87
C GLU A 129 -10.63 6.97 -9.19
N LEU A 130 -9.91 5.92 -9.60
CA LEU A 130 -8.51 5.75 -9.26
C LEU A 130 -7.65 6.39 -10.34
N TRP A 131 -6.63 7.14 -9.92
CA TRP A 131 -5.66 7.78 -10.80
C TRP A 131 -4.25 7.42 -10.35
N VAL A 132 -3.32 7.35 -11.32
CA VAL A 132 -1.91 7.02 -11.09
C VAL A 132 -1.00 8.08 -11.67
N SER A 133 0.13 8.31 -11.01
CA SER A 133 1.23 9.12 -11.51
C SER A 133 2.52 8.30 -11.50
N THR A 134 3.29 8.37 -12.59
CA THR A 134 4.63 7.77 -12.74
C THR A 134 5.74 8.82 -12.75
N ASN A 135 5.41 10.09 -12.54
CA ASN A 135 6.33 11.23 -12.54
C ASN A 135 6.21 12.08 -11.27
N SER A 136 6.14 11.38 -10.13
CA SER A 136 6.11 11.97 -8.79
C SER A 136 4.97 13.00 -8.57
N GLY A 137 3.81 12.77 -9.19
CA GLY A 137 2.62 13.60 -9.02
C GLY A 137 2.49 14.78 -10.00
N SER A 138 3.37 14.88 -11.00
CA SER A 138 3.34 15.99 -11.97
C SER A 138 2.17 15.86 -12.96
N THR A 139 1.90 14.64 -13.44
CA THR A 139 0.72 14.32 -14.23
C THR A 139 0.07 13.03 -13.73
N TRP A 140 -1.22 12.87 -14.03
CA TRP A 140 -2.04 11.77 -13.55
C TRP A 140 -2.88 11.19 -14.70
N SER A 141 -3.01 9.87 -14.74
CA SER A 141 -3.89 9.16 -15.67
C SER A 141 -4.86 8.24 -14.91
N LYS A 142 -6.10 8.13 -15.40
CA LYS A 142 -7.13 7.26 -14.82
C LYS A 142 -6.73 5.79 -14.95
N VAL A 143 -7.07 5.00 -13.93
CA VAL A 143 -6.88 3.56 -13.87
C VAL A 143 -8.25 2.87 -13.77
N GLY A 144 -8.54 1.97 -14.70
CA GLY A 144 -9.79 1.21 -14.71
C GLY A 144 -11.04 2.09 -14.91
N SER A 145 -12.18 1.54 -14.48
CA SER A 145 -13.50 2.18 -14.61
C SER A 145 -13.81 3.09 -13.43
N THR A 146 -14.73 4.04 -13.63
CA THR A 146 -15.35 4.79 -12.53
C THR A 146 -16.10 3.82 -11.62
N VAL A 147 -15.93 3.98 -10.31
CA VAL A 147 -16.57 3.14 -9.30
C VAL A 147 -17.79 3.86 -8.75
N THR A 148 -18.91 3.14 -8.70
CA THR A 148 -20.13 3.60 -8.03
C THR A 148 -20.21 3.02 -6.62
N THR A 149 -20.40 3.87 -5.63
CA THR A 149 -20.60 3.49 -4.23
C THR A 149 -22.05 3.76 -3.83
N SER A 150 -22.84 2.70 -3.71
CA SER A 150 -24.27 2.77 -3.38
C SER A 150 -24.63 2.01 -2.09
N SER A 151 -23.70 1.21 -1.56
CA SER A 151 -23.92 0.39 -0.37
C SER A 151 -23.26 1.00 0.86
N THR A 152 -23.89 0.76 2.00
CA THR A 152 -23.35 1.04 3.34
C THR A 152 -22.43 -0.05 3.87
N THR A 153 -22.39 -1.21 3.21
CA THR A 153 -21.47 -2.30 3.55
C THR A 153 -20.14 -2.06 2.85
N LEU A 154 -19.03 -2.17 3.59
CA LEU A 154 -17.69 -2.09 2.98
C LEU A 154 -17.54 -3.18 1.92
N SER A 155 -17.36 -2.75 0.67
CA SER A 155 -17.03 -3.61 -0.45
C SER A 155 -15.61 -3.31 -0.91
N LYS A 156 -14.90 -4.34 -1.35
CA LYS A 156 -13.59 -4.19 -1.98
C LYS A 156 -13.75 -4.08 -3.49
N VAL A 157 -13.09 -3.09 -4.08
CA VAL A 157 -12.83 -3.04 -5.53
C VAL A 157 -11.34 -3.25 -5.76
N THR A 158 -11.01 -3.98 -6.83
CA THR A 158 -9.63 -4.26 -7.24
C THR A 158 -9.40 -3.70 -8.65
N PHE A 159 -8.35 -2.90 -8.78
CA PHE A 159 -7.89 -2.36 -10.06
C PHE A 159 -6.62 -3.08 -10.49
N THR A 160 -6.58 -3.48 -11.76
CA THR A 160 -5.35 -3.96 -12.41
C THR A 160 -4.56 -2.75 -12.90
N VAL A 161 -3.31 -2.63 -12.48
CA VAL A 161 -2.42 -1.50 -12.78
C VAL A 161 -1.26 -1.91 -13.67
N ASN A 162 -0.52 -2.95 -13.28
CA ASN A 162 0.64 -3.51 -14.01
C ASN A 162 1.68 -2.46 -14.43
N LEU A 163 2.07 -1.59 -13.50
CA LEU A 163 3.14 -0.61 -13.70
C LEU A 163 4.37 -0.97 -12.88
N THR A 164 5.55 -0.64 -13.40
CA THR A 164 6.84 -0.75 -12.71
C THR A 164 7.36 0.66 -12.35
N GLY A 165 8.47 0.72 -11.62
CA GLY A 165 9.08 1.98 -11.21
C GLY A 165 8.32 2.69 -10.10
N ASN A 166 8.57 4.00 -9.93
CA ASN A 166 7.93 4.77 -8.88
C ASN A 166 6.49 5.15 -9.29
N VAL A 167 5.53 4.83 -8.43
CA VAL A 167 4.12 5.17 -8.64
C VAL A 167 3.55 5.95 -7.46
N ARG A 168 2.58 6.82 -7.74
CA ARG A 168 1.69 7.45 -6.76
C ARG A 168 0.24 7.23 -7.17
N PHE A 169 -0.66 7.24 -6.19
CA PHE A 169 -2.10 7.07 -6.43
C PHE A 169 -2.91 8.26 -5.91
N GLU A 170 -4.04 8.51 -6.57
CA GLU A 170 -5.04 9.48 -6.17
C GLU A 170 -6.44 8.90 -6.34
N ILE A 171 -7.31 9.14 -5.36
CA ILE A 171 -8.75 8.94 -5.47
C ILE A 171 -9.39 10.31 -5.67
N ARG A 172 -10.29 10.45 -6.65
CA ARG A 172 -11.05 11.68 -6.94
C ARG A 172 -12.45 11.40 -7.46
#